data_AF-A0A7C3QZ88-F1
#
_entry.id   AF-A0A7C3QZ88-F1
#
_cell.length_a   1.000
_cell.length_b   1.000
_cell.length_c   1.000
_cell.angle_alpha   90.00
_cell.angle_beta   90.00
_cell.angle_gamma   90.00
#
_symmetry.space_group_name_H-M   'P 1'
#
loop_
_entity.id
_entity.type
_entity.pdbx_description
1 polymer ?
#
loop_
_entity_poly.entity_id
_entity_poly.type
_entity_poly.pdbx_seq_one_letter_code
_entity_poly.pdbx_strand_id
1 'polypeptide(L)'
;MQRPTIDKTRYEPCDVLVAGGGMAGIAAAIAAARSGAKTVLVEKTGWLGGLGISGATGLHSFFNIFGAHPGVERQRVVGGIAQELVDRVQQLGGGVGHVLMERGADFVSMLTPVEPETFKFVAAQMCLEAGVKLVLHTVVDEVRATAGHIEGIVVWNKAGRSLMRARQYIDCTGDGDLAAYAGAPFVHYTAIAFSQETDKSWKSRLAVALASAVDSSVLGLCT
;
A
#
# COMPACT_ATOMS: atom_id res chain seq x y z
N MET A 1 26.60 11.13 -19.51
CA MET A 1 25.68 12.04 -18.77
C MET A 1 26.04 12.00 -17.29
N GLN A 2 26.27 13.15 -16.66
CA GLN A 2 26.52 13.22 -15.21
C GLN A 2 25.20 13.00 -14.46
N ARG A 3 25.19 12.12 -13.46
CA ARG A 3 23.99 11.83 -12.66
C ARG A 3 23.61 13.09 -11.85
N PRO A 4 22.33 13.48 -11.75
CA PRO A 4 21.92 14.66 -11.00
C PRO A 4 22.40 14.61 -9.54
N THR A 5 22.91 15.73 -9.03
CA THR A 5 23.37 15.88 -7.64
C THR A 5 22.22 15.61 -6.67
N ILE A 6 22.51 14.93 -5.57
CA ILE A 6 21.53 14.66 -4.50
C ILE A 6 21.55 15.82 -3.51
N ASP A 7 20.44 16.54 -3.40
CA ASP A 7 20.23 17.57 -2.38
C ASP A 7 20.06 16.92 -1.01
N LYS A 8 20.89 17.30 -0.04
CA LYS A 8 20.89 16.74 1.33
C LYS A 8 20.20 17.63 2.35
N THR A 9 19.69 18.79 1.93
CA THR A 9 19.21 19.87 2.80
C THR A 9 17.73 20.17 2.63
N ARG A 10 17.09 19.72 1.55
CA ARG A 10 15.67 19.98 1.26
C ARG A 10 14.71 19.48 2.34
N TYR A 11 15.01 18.35 2.96
CA TYR A 11 14.14 17.72 3.93
C TYR A 11 14.85 17.53 5.26
N GLU A 12 14.26 18.10 6.30
CA GLU A 12 14.67 17.85 7.68
C GLU A 12 14.50 16.37 8.04
N PRO A 13 15.39 15.79 8.88
CA PRO A 13 15.21 14.46 9.42
C PRO A 13 13.87 14.30 10.17
N CYS A 14 13.31 13.10 10.11
CA CYS A 14 12.05 12.74 10.76
C CYS A 14 12.21 11.50 11.64
N ASP A 15 11.19 11.18 12.43
CA ASP A 15 11.19 9.97 13.24
C ASP A 15 10.72 8.78 12.39
N VAL A 16 9.62 8.94 11.67
CA VAL A 16 9.01 7.89 10.84
C VAL A 16 8.83 8.39 9.42
N LEU A 17 9.34 7.63 8.45
CA LEU A 17 9.06 7.83 7.03
C LEU A 17 8.24 6.65 6.50
N VAL A 18 7.06 6.95 5.98
CA VAL A 18 6.18 5.99 5.32
C VAL A 18 6.32 6.15 3.81
N ALA A 19 6.73 5.09 3.12
CA ALA A 19 6.84 5.07 1.67
C ALA A 19 5.58 4.42 1.06
N GLY A 20 4.76 5.20 0.37
CA GLY A 20 3.49 4.79 -0.22
C GLY A 20 2.27 5.28 0.56
N GLY A 21 1.34 5.91 -0.15
CA GLY A 21 0.11 6.53 0.35
C GLY A 21 -1.15 5.70 0.10
N GLY A 22 -1.03 4.37 -0.03
CA GLY A 22 -2.16 3.45 -0.04
C GLY A 22 -2.84 3.32 1.32
N MET A 23 -3.82 2.42 1.45
CA MET A 23 -4.58 2.20 2.69
C MET A 23 -3.67 1.94 3.91
N ALA A 24 -2.66 1.06 3.75
CA ALA A 24 -1.69 0.78 4.80
C ALA A 24 -0.84 2.00 5.15
N GLY A 25 -0.42 2.77 4.13
CA GLY A 25 0.38 3.98 4.29
C GLY A 25 -0.34 5.09 5.05
N ILE A 26 -1.60 5.35 4.68
CA ILE A 26 -2.47 6.31 5.37
C ILE A 26 -2.61 5.92 6.85
N ALA A 27 -2.97 4.66 7.13
CA ALA A 27 -3.16 4.18 8.49
C ALA A 27 -1.86 4.26 9.31
N ALA A 28 -0.73 3.82 8.75
CA ALA A 28 0.57 3.85 9.41
C ALA A 28 1.03 5.28 9.72
N ALA A 29 0.90 6.21 8.76
CA ALA A 29 1.35 7.58 8.95
C ALA A 29 0.51 8.33 9.99
N ILE A 30 -0.81 8.18 9.94
CA ILE A 30 -1.71 8.79 10.93
C ILE A 30 -1.45 8.20 12.32
N ALA A 31 -1.28 6.88 12.44
CA ALA A 31 -0.99 6.22 13.71
C ALA A 31 0.34 6.71 14.31
N ALA A 32 1.41 6.77 13.51
CA ALA A 32 2.72 7.26 13.93
C ALA A 32 2.65 8.72 14.40
N ALA A 33 2.02 9.59 13.62
CA ALA A 33 1.91 11.01 13.95
C ALA A 33 1.05 11.26 15.19
N ARG A 34 -0.10 10.57 15.33
CA ARG A 34 -0.93 10.63 16.55
C ARG A 34 -0.23 10.07 17.79
N SER A 35 0.79 9.22 17.60
CA SER A 35 1.66 8.74 18.68
C SER A 35 2.81 9.71 19.00
N GLY A 36 2.85 10.89 18.38
CA GLY A 36 3.82 11.96 18.64
C GLY A 36 5.08 11.92 17.78
N ALA A 37 5.17 11.03 16.78
CA ALA A 37 6.34 10.95 15.92
C ALA A 37 6.30 12.04 14.83
N LYS A 38 7.44 12.70 14.57
CA LYS A 38 7.60 13.55 13.39
C LYS A 38 7.54 12.67 12.15
N THR A 39 6.41 12.69 11.45
CA THR A 39 6.07 11.70 10.41
C THR A 39 6.04 12.33 9.03
N VAL A 40 6.69 11.67 8.06
CA VAL A 40 6.67 12.03 6.64
C VAL A 40 6.07 10.89 5.84
N LEU A 41 5.12 11.17 4.95
CA LEU A 41 4.59 10.19 3.99
C LEU A 41 5.00 10.61 2.58
N VAL A 42 5.67 9.71 1.87
CA VAL A 42 6.09 9.88 0.48
C VAL A 42 5.18 9.09 -0.44
N GLU A 43 4.62 9.70 -1.48
CA GLU A 43 3.71 9.05 -2.42
C GLU A 43 4.01 9.43 -3.87
N LYS A 44 4.02 8.43 -4.76
CA LYS A 44 4.37 8.60 -6.19
C LYS A 44 3.33 9.39 -6.98
N THR A 45 2.06 9.31 -6.60
CA THR A 45 0.95 10.04 -7.22
C THR A 45 0.66 11.38 -6.53
N GLY A 46 -0.30 12.13 -7.07
CA GLY A 46 -0.77 13.40 -6.51
C GLY A 46 -1.87 13.26 -5.46
N TRP A 47 -2.19 12.04 -5.02
CA TRP A 47 -3.29 11.78 -4.10
C TRP A 47 -3.02 10.54 -3.25
N LEU A 48 -3.86 10.29 -2.25
CA LEU A 48 -3.77 9.12 -1.38
C LEU A 48 -4.87 8.10 -1.72
N GLY A 49 -4.69 6.85 -1.31
CA GLY A 49 -5.68 5.78 -1.39
C GLY A 49 -5.27 4.54 -2.20
N GLY A 50 -4.18 4.64 -2.98
CA GLY A 50 -3.64 3.51 -3.73
C GLY A 50 -4.69 2.82 -4.62
N LEU A 51 -4.57 1.49 -4.76
CA LEU A 51 -5.48 0.67 -5.58
C LEU A 51 -6.95 0.76 -5.15
N GLY A 52 -7.23 1.01 -3.87
CA GLY A 52 -8.60 1.19 -3.39
C GLY A 52 -9.32 2.36 -4.07
N ILE A 53 -8.57 3.34 -4.57
CA ILE A 53 -9.09 4.54 -5.21
C ILE A 53 -8.76 4.58 -6.70
N SER A 54 -7.54 4.23 -7.11
CA SER A 54 -7.17 4.21 -8.53
C SER A 54 -7.79 3.04 -9.30
N GLY A 55 -8.08 1.93 -8.63
CA GLY A 55 -8.70 0.74 -9.23
C GLY A 55 -10.24 0.77 -9.25
N ALA A 56 -10.86 1.75 -8.60
CA ALA A 56 -12.32 1.91 -8.51
C ALA A 56 -13.10 0.66 -7.99
N THR A 57 -12.45 -0.21 -7.21
CA THR A 57 -13.05 -1.47 -6.73
C THR A 57 -13.93 -1.29 -5.49
N GLY A 58 -13.85 -0.12 -4.82
CA GLY A 58 -14.34 0.06 -3.45
C GLY A 58 -13.42 -0.59 -2.42
N LEU A 59 -13.66 -0.33 -1.13
CA LEU A 59 -12.85 -0.89 -0.05
C LEU A 59 -13.48 -2.20 0.45
N HIS A 60 -12.62 -3.18 0.72
CA HIS A 60 -13.01 -4.51 1.17
C HIS A 60 -12.38 -4.85 2.53
N SER A 61 -12.70 -6.03 3.05
CA SER A 61 -12.03 -6.63 4.21
C SER A 61 -12.24 -5.93 5.56
N PHE A 62 -13.28 -5.10 5.69
CA PHE A 62 -13.68 -4.57 7.01
C PHE A 62 -14.29 -5.64 7.93
N PHE A 63 -14.78 -6.72 7.32
CA PHE A 63 -15.47 -7.82 7.98
C PHE A 63 -14.90 -9.15 7.50
N ASN A 64 -15.07 -10.19 8.32
CA ASN A 64 -14.79 -11.56 7.91
C ASN A 64 -15.63 -11.99 6.69
N ILE A 65 -15.19 -13.02 5.97
CA ILE A 65 -15.93 -13.60 4.82
C ILE A 65 -16.99 -14.58 5.35
N PHE A 66 -17.95 -14.08 6.10
CA PHE A 66 -19.02 -14.89 6.72
C PHE A 66 -19.94 -15.53 5.67
N GLY A 67 -20.10 -14.90 4.50
CA GLY A 67 -20.92 -15.44 3.40
C GLY A 67 -20.36 -16.71 2.75
N ALA A 68 -19.08 -17.02 2.96
CA ALA A 68 -18.45 -18.24 2.45
C ALA A 68 -18.71 -19.48 3.33
N HIS A 69 -19.07 -19.29 4.60
CA HIS A 69 -19.08 -20.36 5.59
C HIS A 69 -20.41 -20.40 6.37
N PRO A 70 -21.28 -21.42 6.13
CA PRO A 70 -22.54 -21.55 6.85
C PRO A 70 -22.35 -21.55 8.38
N GLY A 71 -23.16 -20.76 9.07
CA GLY A 71 -23.14 -20.68 10.54
C GLY A 71 -22.06 -19.77 11.13
N VAL A 72 -21.21 -19.14 10.31
CA VAL A 72 -20.27 -18.12 10.79
C VAL A 72 -20.98 -16.78 10.90
N GLU A 73 -20.89 -16.14 12.07
CA GLU A 73 -21.47 -14.82 12.29
C GLU A 73 -20.66 -13.70 11.64
N ARG A 74 -21.35 -12.60 11.31
CA ARG A 74 -20.73 -11.37 10.81
C ARG A 74 -19.90 -10.71 11.92
N GLN A 75 -18.60 -10.58 11.67
CA GLN A 75 -17.66 -9.92 12.58
C GLN A 75 -16.89 -8.81 11.86
N ARG A 76 -16.86 -7.63 12.48
CA ARG A 76 -15.99 -6.53 12.02
C ARG A 76 -14.55 -6.83 12.47
N VAL A 77 -13.63 -6.92 11.53
CA VAL A 77 -12.21 -7.26 11.79
C VAL A 77 -11.27 -6.08 11.59
N VAL A 78 -11.68 -5.06 10.82
CA VAL A 78 -10.94 -3.80 10.68
C VAL A 78 -11.74 -2.65 11.28
N GLY A 79 -11.08 -1.86 12.12
CA GLY A 79 -11.62 -0.69 12.80
C GLY A 79 -10.62 0.47 12.83
N GLY A 80 -10.69 1.30 13.88
CA GLY A 80 -9.72 2.37 14.10
C GLY A 80 -9.66 3.39 12.96
N ILE A 81 -8.45 3.80 12.56
CA ILE A 81 -8.20 4.82 11.52
C ILE A 81 -8.90 4.48 10.20
N ALA A 82 -8.93 3.20 9.82
CA ALA A 82 -9.59 2.78 8.57
C ALA A 82 -11.10 2.99 8.64
N GLN A 83 -11.73 2.72 9.81
CA GLN A 83 -13.15 2.99 10.00
C GLN A 83 -13.44 4.48 10.10
N GLU A 84 -12.62 5.23 10.84
CA GLU A 84 -12.73 6.69 10.94
C GLU A 84 -12.72 7.35 9.55
N LEU A 85 -11.89 6.85 8.64
CA LEU A 85 -11.85 7.32 7.26
C LEU A 85 -13.18 7.08 6.54
N VAL A 86 -13.73 5.85 6.62
CA VAL A 86 -15.03 5.50 6.02
C VAL A 86 -16.13 6.39 6.58
N ASP A 87 -16.16 6.59 7.90
CA ASP A 87 -17.18 7.39 8.57
C ASP A 87 -17.11 8.86 8.10
N ARG A 88 -15.92 9.44 7.98
CA ARG A 88 -15.72 10.80 7.49
C ARG A 88 -16.10 10.95 6.01
N VAL A 89 -15.78 9.97 5.18
CA VAL A 89 -16.22 9.95 3.77
C VAL A 89 -17.75 9.92 3.68
N GLN A 90 -18.40 9.09 4.50
CA GLN A 90 -19.85 9.02 4.57
C GLN A 90 -20.48 10.34 5.06
N GLN A 91 -19.88 11.00 6.04
CA GLN A 91 -20.34 12.30 6.55
C GLN A 91 -20.34 13.40 5.47
N LEU A 92 -19.45 13.31 4.49
CA LEU A 92 -19.39 14.21 3.33
C LEU A 92 -20.25 13.76 2.14
N GLY A 93 -21.07 12.71 2.31
CA GLY A 93 -21.91 12.15 1.26
C GLY A 93 -21.13 11.36 0.20
N GLY A 94 -19.84 11.09 0.43
CA GLY A 94 -18.99 10.33 -0.48
C GLY A 94 -19.08 8.82 -0.33
N GLY A 95 -20.06 8.29 0.40
CA GLY A 95 -20.21 6.85 0.61
C GLY A 95 -21.44 6.51 1.45
N VAL A 96 -21.83 5.25 1.43
CA VAL A 96 -23.01 4.73 2.17
C VAL A 96 -22.64 3.77 3.30
N GLY A 97 -21.34 3.68 3.63
CA GLY A 97 -20.82 2.74 4.61
C GLY A 97 -20.69 1.31 4.05
N HIS A 98 -20.77 0.31 4.91
CA HIS A 98 -20.58 -1.09 4.51
C HIS A 98 -21.89 -1.72 4.00
N VAL A 99 -21.87 -2.18 2.76
CA VAL A 99 -23.00 -2.77 2.05
C VAL A 99 -22.80 -4.28 1.94
N LEU A 100 -23.84 -5.05 2.26
CA LEU A 100 -23.86 -6.49 2.08
C LEU A 100 -23.83 -6.85 0.60
N MET A 101 -22.99 -7.81 0.22
CA MET A 101 -22.98 -8.32 -1.15
C MET A 101 -24.11 -9.35 -1.33
N GLU A 102 -25.03 -9.09 -2.27
CA GLU A 102 -26.08 -10.04 -2.65
C GLU A 102 -25.55 -11.19 -3.51
N ARG A 103 -24.44 -10.96 -4.22
CA ARG A 103 -23.75 -11.93 -5.08
C ARG A 103 -22.25 -11.88 -4.81
N GLY A 104 -21.58 -13.03 -4.84
CA GLY A 104 -20.14 -13.12 -4.58
C GLY A 104 -19.78 -12.96 -3.09
N ALA A 105 -20.75 -13.15 -2.18
CA ALA A 105 -20.55 -13.04 -0.73
C ALA A 105 -19.58 -14.09 -0.16
N ASP A 106 -19.29 -15.13 -0.94
CA ASP A 106 -18.28 -16.18 -0.72
C ASP A 106 -16.84 -15.72 -1.00
N PHE A 107 -16.66 -14.59 -1.70
CA PHE A 107 -15.36 -13.96 -1.91
C PHE A 107 -15.21 -12.68 -1.07
N VAL A 108 -16.18 -11.76 -1.19
CA VAL A 108 -16.24 -10.53 -0.41
C VAL A 108 -17.64 -10.42 0.15
N SER A 109 -17.80 -10.63 1.46
CA SER A 109 -19.14 -10.59 2.05
C SER A 109 -19.71 -9.18 2.16
N MET A 110 -18.85 -8.14 2.26
CA MET A 110 -19.28 -6.75 2.27
C MET A 110 -18.35 -5.82 1.50
N LEU A 111 -18.96 -4.89 0.77
CA LEU A 111 -18.30 -3.83 0.01
C LEU A 111 -18.48 -2.49 0.71
N THR A 112 -17.45 -1.65 0.69
CA THR A 112 -17.53 -0.27 1.19
C THR A 112 -17.29 0.68 0.03
N PRO A 113 -18.34 1.10 -0.69
CA PRO A 113 -18.20 2.04 -1.78
C PRO A 113 -17.84 3.43 -1.24
N VAL A 114 -16.89 4.06 -1.92
CA VAL A 114 -16.44 5.42 -1.64
C VAL A 114 -16.30 6.17 -2.97
N GLU A 115 -16.71 7.43 -2.99
CA GLU A 115 -16.40 8.36 -4.07
C GLU A 115 -14.89 8.67 -3.98
N PRO A 116 -14.10 8.38 -5.03
CA PRO A 116 -12.67 8.67 -5.10
C PRO A 116 -12.25 10.08 -4.65
N GLU A 117 -12.90 11.15 -5.11
CA GLU A 117 -12.51 12.52 -4.79
C GLU A 117 -12.82 12.89 -3.35
N THR A 118 -13.97 12.46 -2.82
CA THR A 118 -14.27 12.64 -1.39
C THR A 118 -13.28 11.86 -0.53
N PHE A 119 -12.94 10.63 -0.93
CA PHE A 119 -11.92 9.85 -0.22
C PHE A 119 -10.56 10.55 -0.24
N LYS A 120 -10.07 11.00 -1.40
CA LYS A 120 -8.76 11.66 -1.52
C LYS A 120 -8.69 12.88 -0.61
N PHE A 121 -9.76 13.69 -0.60
CA PHE A 121 -9.88 14.84 0.27
C PHE A 121 -9.81 14.45 1.75
N VAL A 122 -10.65 13.50 2.18
CA VAL A 122 -10.69 13.04 3.58
C VAL A 122 -9.34 12.44 4.01
N ALA A 123 -8.72 11.59 3.18
CA ALA A 123 -7.44 10.96 3.49
C ALA A 123 -6.33 12.01 3.66
N ALA A 124 -6.25 13.00 2.76
CA ALA A 124 -5.29 14.09 2.87
C ALA A 124 -5.55 14.94 4.12
N GLN A 125 -6.81 15.30 4.37
CA GLN A 125 -7.21 16.07 5.55
C GLN A 125 -6.85 15.35 6.85
N MET A 126 -7.18 14.05 6.98
CA MET A 126 -6.84 13.27 8.17
C MET A 126 -5.32 13.18 8.41
N CYS A 127 -4.53 13.05 7.34
CA CYS A 127 -3.06 13.06 7.46
C CYS A 127 -2.56 14.42 7.97
N LEU A 128 -3.05 15.53 7.40
CA LEU A 128 -2.65 16.88 7.79
C LEU A 128 -3.07 17.20 9.23
N GLU A 129 -4.29 16.84 9.63
CA GLU A 129 -4.80 16.98 11.01
C GLU A 129 -3.93 16.21 12.01
N ALA A 130 -3.45 15.02 11.64
CA ALA A 130 -2.55 14.22 12.47
C ALA A 130 -1.12 14.79 12.55
N GLY A 131 -0.77 15.79 11.73
CA GLY A 131 0.58 16.35 11.65
C GLY A 131 1.53 15.62 10.70
N VAL A 132 1.01 14.79 9.80
CA VAL A 132 1.82 14.11 8.77
C VAL A 132 2.25 15.10 7.71
N LYS A 133 3.56 15.16 7.42
CA LYS A 133 4.07 15.90 6.26
C LYS A 133 3.91 15.05 5.00
N LEU A 134 3.02 15.47 4.11
CA LEU A 134 2.81 14.81 2.81
C LEU A 134 3.84 15.28 1.79
N VAL A 135 4.49 14.33 1.12
CA VAL A 135 5.40 14.56 0.00
C VAL A 135 4.91 13.75 -1.20
N LEU A 136 4.01 14.36 -1.96
CA LEU A 136 3.34 13.76 -3.11
C LEU A 136 4.19 13.90 -4.39
N HIS A 137 3.78 13.25 -5.48
CA HIS A 137 4.50 13.21 -6.76
C HIS A 137 5.98 12.83 -6.63
N THR A 138 6.29 11.94 -5.69
CA THR A 138 7.65 11.65 -5.27
C THR A 138 7.85 10.15 -5.17
N VAL A 139 8.82 9.63 -5.92
CA VAL A 139 9.17 8.20 -5.94
C VAL A 139 10.43 7.94 -5.10
N VAL A 140 10.55 6.73 -4.55
CA VAL A 140 11.79 6.24 -3.96
C VAL A 140 12.71 5.77 -5.10
N ASP A 141 13.87 6.41 -5.24
CA ASP A 141 14.84 6.16 -6.33
C ASP A 141 16.01 5.27 -5.88
N GLU A 142 16.43 5.40 -4.62
CA GLU A 142 17.56 4.67 -4.05
C GLU A 142 17.35 4.51 -2.54
N VAL A 143 17.70 3.35 -1.97
CA VAL A 143 17.79 3.17 -0.51
C VAL A 143 19.25 2.94 -0.16
N ARG A 144 19.74 3.70 0.82
CA ARG A 144 21.10 3.54 1.35
C ARG A 144 21.00 2.75 2.64
N ALA A 145 21.32 1.47 2.55
CA ALA A 145 21.30 0.56 3.68
C ALA A 145 22.65 -0.12 3.87
N THR A 146 23.05 -0.27 5.13
CA THR A 146 24.27 -0.98 5.55
C THR A 146 23.86 -2.03 6.58
N ALA A 147 24.14 -3.31 6.32
CA ALA A 147 23.83 -4.42 7.23
C ALA A 147 22.36 -4.44 7.73
N GLY A 148 21.39 -4.18 6.84
CA GLY A 148 19.96 -4.15 7.16
C GLY A 148 19.47 -2.88 7.86
N HIS A 149 20.35 -1.92 8.14
CA HIS A 149 19.99 -0.61 8.67
C HIS A 149 19.94 0.44 7.56
N ILE A 150 18.79 1.10 7.37
CA ILE A 150 18.62 2.17 6.40
C ILE A 150 19.19 3.48 6.97
N GLU A 151 20.20 4.04 6.31
CA GLU A 151 20.77 5.35 6.64
C GLU A 151 19.94 6.51 6.06
N GLY A 152 19.28 6.27 4.93
CA GLY A 152 18.58 7.29 4.17
C GLY A 152 17.96 6.72 2.90
N ILE A 153 16.91 7.39 2.41
CA ILE A 153 16.36 7.13 1.08
C ILE A 153 16.61 8.35 0.19
N VAL A 154 16.92 8.11 -1.08
CA VAL A 154 16.91 9.16 -2.10
C VAL A 154 15.56 9.12 -2.77
N VAL A 155 14.88 10.25 -2.78
CA VAL A 155 13.62 10.43 -3.48
C VAL A 155 13.82 11.27 -4.73
N TRP A 156 12.93 11.08 -5.70
CA TRP A 156 12.90 11.87 -6.93
C TRP A 156 11.52 12.49 -7.12
N ASN A 157 11.49 13.80 -7.38
CA ASN A 157 10.32 14.50 -7.92
C ASN A 157 10.75 15.61 -8.91
N LYS A 158 9.85 16.52 -9.29
CA LYS A 158 10.15 17.61 -10.22
C LYS A 158 11.28 18.54 -9.74
N ALA A 159 11.52 18.62 -8.43
CA ALA A 159 12.61 19.39 -7.85
C ALA A 159 13.98 18.68 -7.92
N GLY A 160 14.03 17.45 -8.44
CA GLY A 160 15.24 16.65 -8.57
C GLY A 160 15.36 15.56 -7.50
N ARG A 161 16.59 15.12 -7.26
CA ARG A 161 16.92 14.07 -6.29
C ARG A 161 17.23 14.67 -4.93
N SER A 162 16.65 14.11 -3.87
CA SER A 162 16.89 14.58 -2.50
C SER A 162 17.02 13.43 -1.52
N LEU A 163 17.91 13.57 -0.53
CA LEU A 163 18.08 12.61 0.55
C LEU A 163 17.09 12.89 1.69
N MET A 164 16.36 11.87 2.12
CA MET A 164 15.52 11.89 3.32
C MET A 164 16.05 10.90 4.35
N ARG A 165 16.09 11.33 5.61
CA ARG A 165 16.54 10.51 6.74
C ARG A 165 15.43 10.36 7.77
N ALA A 166 15.28 9.15 8.28
CA ALA A 166 14.33 8.80 9.32
C ALA A 166 14.97 7.83 10.31
N ARG A 167 14.40 7.74 11.52
CA ARG A 167 14.80 6.70 12.48
C ARG A 167 14.18 5.36 12.09
N GLN A 168 12.91 5.39 11.65
CA GLN A 168 12.16 4.22 11.18
C GLN A 168 11.58 4.47 9.79
N TYR A 169 11.57 3.41 8.99
CA TYR A 169 11.00 3.39 7.65
C TYR A 169 9.90 2.33 7.60
N ILE A 170 8.74 2.69 7.05
CA ILE A 170 7.61 1.78 6.86
C ILE A 170 7.36 1.65 5.36
N ASP A 171 7.53 0.43 4.84
CA ASP A 171 7.25 0.13 3.44
C ASP A 171 5.76 -0.13 3.23
N CYS A 172 5.10 0.81 2.56
CA CYS A 172 3.72 0.75 2.12
C CYS A 172 3.62 0.95 0.59
N THR A 173 4.68 0.62 -0.16
CA THR A 173 4.79 0.88 -1.61
C THR A 173 3.90 -0.04 -2.44
N GLY A 174 3.42 -1.13 -1.85
CA GLY A 174 2.59 -2.16 -2.49
C GLY A 174 3.42 -3.34 -3.00
N ASP A 175 4.54 -3.04 -3.66
CA ASP A 175 5.44 -4.05 -4.25
C ASP A 175 6.63 -4.41 -3.34
N GLY A 176 6.84 -3.66 -2.25
CA GLY A 176 7.97 -3.88 -1.33
C GLY A 176 9.28 -3.24 -1.79
N ASP A 177 9.20 -2.15 -2.57
CA ASP A 177 10.37 -1.50 -3.18
C ASP A 177 11.39 -1.04 -2.15
N LEU A 178 10.93 -0.47 -1.02
CA LEU A 178 11.82 0.04 0.02
C LEU A 178 12.54 -1.11 0.73
N ALA A 179 11.83 -2.20 1.03
CA ALA A 179 12.40 -3.40 1.62
C ALA A 179 13.40 -4.09 0.66
N ALA A 180 13.04 -4.24 -0.61
CA ALA A 180 13.89 -4.82 -1.64
C ALA A 180 15.17 -3.99 -1.82
N TYR A 181 15.06 -2.67 -1.94
CA TYR A 181 16.22 -1.78 -2.05
C TYR A 181 17.07 -1.71 -0.77
N ALA A 182 16.49 -2.02 0.40
CA ALA A 182 17.24 -2.17 1.64
C ALA A 182 18.00 -3.51 1.76
N GLY A 183 17.82 -4.42 0.80
CA GLY A 183 18.48 -5.72 0.75
C GLY A 183 17.70 -6.87 1.38
N ALA A 184 16.39 -6.71 1.62
CA ALA A 184 15.55 -7.83 2.04
C ALA A 184 15.46 -8.89 0.91
N PRO A 185 15.40 -10.19 1.23
CA PRO A 185 15.15 -11.22 0.22
C PRO A 185 13.80 -11.01 -0.47
N PHE A 186 13.77 -11.09 -1.80
CA PHE A 186 12.55 -10.99 -2.60
C PHE A 186 12.62 -11.90 -3.83
N VAL A 187 11.46 -12.17 -4.42
CA VAL A 187 11.34 -12.95 -5.66
C VAL A 187 10.80 -12.03 -6.75
N HIS A 188 11.48 -11.99 -7.89
CA HIS A 188 10.99 -11.30 -9.07
C HIS A 188 10.32 -12.30 -10.01
N TYR A 189 9.00 -12.17 -10.21
CA TYR A 189 8.28 -12.98 -11.17
C TYR A 189 8.40 -12.35 -12.57
N THR A 190 9.12 -13.01 -13.47
CA THR A 190 9.12 -12.62 -14.88
C THR A 190 7.79 -13.05 -15.50
N ALA A 191 7.03 -12.10 -16.06
CA ALA A 191 5.82 -12.44 -16.80
C ALA A 191 6.17 -13.39 -17.95
N ILE A 192 5.69 -14.63 -17.87
CA ILE A 192 5.81 -15.60 -18.97
C ILE A 192 4.96 -15.04 -20.11
N ALA A 193 5.54 -14.88 -21.30
CA ALA A 193 4.82 -14.45 -22.48
C ALA A 193 3.62 -15.37 -22.70
N PHE A 194 2.40 -14.83 -22.56
CA PHE A 194 1.19 -15.56 -22.89
C PHE A 194 1.18 -15.79 -24.41
N SER A 195 1.54 -17.01 -24.85
CA SER A 195 1.25 -17.42 -26.22
C SER A 195 -0.27 -17.43 -26.39
N GLN A 196 -0.77 -16.64 -27.35
CA GLN A 196 -2.20 -16.55 -27.68
C GLN A 196 -2.72 -17.85 -28.31
N GLU A 197 -2.77 -18.93 -27.53
CA GLU A 197 -3.46 -20.15 -27.90
C GLU A 197 -4.78 -20.19 -27.13
N THR A 198 -5.85 -19.89 -27.87
CA THR A 198 -7.22 -19.81 -27.41
C THR A 198 -7.75 -21.19 -27.03
N ASP A 199 -7.42 -21.65 -25.82
CA ASP A 199 -8.11 -22.78 -25.20
C ASP A 199 -8.69 -22.38 -23.83
N LYS A 200 -10.00 -22.59 -23.66
CA LYS A 200 -10.86 -22.01 -22.61
C LYS A 200 -10.75 -22.73 -21.25
N SER A 201 -9.76 -23.60 -21.05
CA SER A 201 -9.56 -24.32 -19.77
C SER A 201 -8.51 -23.63 -18.88
N TRP A 202 -8.88 -22.49 -18.30
CA TRP A 202 -7.98 -21.69 -17.45
C TRP A 202 -7.56 -22.37 -16.12
N LYS A 203 -8.29 -23.40 -15.66
CA LYS A 203 -8.08 -24.03 -14.35
C LYS A 203 -6.86 -24.95 -14.26
N SER A 204 -6.35 -25.48 -15.37
CA SER A 204 -5.23 -26.44 -15.37
C SER A 204 -3.86 -25.80 -15.60
N ARG A 205 -3.80 -24.59 -16.18
CA ARG A 205 -2.52 -23.95 -16.57
C ARG A 205 -1.82 -23.18 -15.44
N LEU A 206 -2.56 -22.65 -14.45
CA LEU A 206 -1.94 -21.94 -13.32
C LEU A 206 -1.07 -22.87 -12.45
N ALA A 207 -1.49 -24.13 -12.28
CA ALA A 207 -0.75 -25.12 -11.50
C ALA A 207 0.58 -25.53 -12.16
N VAL A 208 0.63 -25.57 -13.49
CA VAL A 208 1.84 -25.99 -14.24
C VAL A 208 2.86 -24.85 -14.34
N ALA A 209 2.41 -23.59 -14.49
CA ALA A 209 3.31 -22.43 -14.57
C ALA A 209 3.96 -22.06 -13.21
N LEU A 210 3.27 -22.32 -12.10
CA LEU A 210 3.83 -22.11 -10.75
C LEU A 210 4.91 -23.14 -10.40
N ALA A 211 4.77 -24.39 -10.89
CA ALA A 211 5.72 -25.46 -10.57
C ALA A 211 7.09 -25.32 -11.29
N SER A 212 7.15 -24.64 -12.44
CA SER A 212 8.39 -24.48 -13.21
C SER A 212 9.18 -23.21 -12.89
N ALA A 213 8.64 -22.30 -12.08
CA ALA A 213 9.25 -21.00 -11.74
C ALA A 213 9.88 -20.96 -10.34
N VAL A 214 9.73 -22.02 -9.54
CA VAL A 214 10.34 -22.13 -8.21
C VAL A 214 11.51 -23.10 -8.32
N ASP A 215 12.73 -22.60 -8.05
CA ASP A 215 13.88 -23.48 -7.84
C ASP A 215 13.56 -24.45 -6.70
N SER A 216 13.70 -25.74 -6.98
CA SER A 216 13.44 -26.86 -6.05
C SER A 216 14.16 -26.73 -4.70
N SER A 217 15.17 -25.86 -4.60
CA SER A 217 15.88 -25.52 -3.36
C SER A 217 15.03 -24.75 -2.33
N VAL A 218 13.93 -24.10 -2.73
CA VAL A 218 13.08 -23.27 -1.84
C VAL A 218 11.91 -24.06 -1.23
N LEU A 219 11.54 -25.21 -1.82
CA LEU A 219 10.43 -26.04 -1.35
C LEU A 219 10.73 -26.86 -0.08
N GLY A 220 11.99 -26.89 0.38
CA GLY A 220 12.42 -27.69 1.54
C GLY A 220 12.26 -27.03 2.91
N LEU A 221 11.66 -25.84 3.02
CA LEU A 221 11.58 -25.07 4.28
C LEU A 221 10.17 -24.92 4.87
N CYS A 222 9.17 -25.59 4.30
CA CYS A 222 7.82 -25.66 4.87
C CYS A 222 7.39 -27.13 5.03
N THR A 223 7.84 -27.74 6.13
CA THR A 223 7.19 -28.89 6.80
C THR A 223 7.12 -28.60 8.28
#